data_AF-A0A7R9IWY1-F1
#
_entry.id   AF-A0A7R9IWY1-F1
#
_cell.length_a   1.000
_cell.length_b   1.000
_cell.length_c   1.000
_cell.angle_alpha   90.00
_cell.angle_beta   90.00
_cell.angle_gamma   90.00
#
_symmetry.space_group_name_H-M   'P 1'
#
loop_
_entity.id
_entity.type
_entity.pdbx_description
1 polymer ?
#
loop_
_entity_poly.entity_id
_entity_poly.type
_entity_poly.pdbx_seq_one_letter_code
_entity_poly.pdbx_strand_id
1 'polypeptide(L)' 'MAIIHNYLRKKSSVRVMAKRIIDVRQRFRAALEEINTPGSWEHITSQKGMFSLTGLSRELQ' A
#
# COMPACT_ATOMS: atom_id res chain seq x y z
N MET A 1 -2.74 30.76 16.32
CA MET A 1 -3.35 29.45 16.66
C MET A 1 -3.90 28.68 15.45
N ALA A 2 -4.62 29.29 14.49
CA ALA A 2 -5.19 28.57 13.34
C ALA A 2 -4.16 27.92 12.38
N ILE A 3 -3.01 28.57 12.14
CA ILE A 3 -1.96 28.05 11.25
C ILE A 3 -1.34 26.73 11.79
N ILE A 4 -1.07 26.68 13.09
CA ILE A 4 -0.54 25.48 13.77
C ILE A 4 -1.57 24.35 13.69
N HIS A 5 -2.84 24.66 13.92
CA HIS A 5 -3.93 23.68 13.87
C HIS A 5 -4.06 23.03 12.47
N ASN A 6 -3.98 23.83 11.41
CA ASN A 6 -3.99 23.34 10.03
C ASN A 6 -2.74 22.52 9.68
N TYR A 7 -1.56 22.92 10.17
CA TYR A 7 -0.32 22.17 9.99
C TYR A 7 -0.36 20.78 10.66
N LEU A 8 -0.87 20.71 11.90
CA LEU A 8 -1.04 19.45 12.62
C LEU A 8 -2.03 18.52 11.91
N ARG A 9 -3.15 19.07 11.41
CA ARG A 9 -4.15 18.34 10.62
C ARG A 9 -3.56 17.77 9.33
N LYS A 10 -2.79 18.56 8.57
CA LYS A 10 -2.11 18.08 7.35
C LYS A 10 -1.17 16.92 7.66
N LYS A 11 -0.35 17.06 8.71
CA LYS A 11 0.56 16.01 9.18
C LYS A 11 -0.18 14.74 9.61
N SER A 12 -1.32 14.83 10.29
CA SER A 12 -2.10 13.67 10.69
C SER A 12 -2.76 12.98 9.50
N SER A 13 -3.35 13.73 8.57
CA SER A 13 -4.02 13.15 7.40
C SER A 13 -3.05 12.36 6.51
N VAL A 14 -1.82 12.85 6.32
CA VAL A 14 -0.79 12.10 5.58
C VAL A 14 -0.41 10.80 6.29
N ARG A 15 -0.27 10.80 7.62
CA ARG A 15 0.00 9.58 8.39
C ARG A 15 -1.12 8.56 8.27
N VAL A 16 -2.37 9.00 8.35
CA VAL A 16 -3.54 8.12 8.21
C VAL A 16 -3.59 7.51 6.80
N MET A 17 -3.36 8.31 5.76
CA MET A 17 -3.32 7.82 4.39
C MET A 17 -2.18 6.82 4.16
N ALA A 18 -0.98 7.09 4.70
CA ALA A 18 0.15 6.16 4.63
C ALA A 18 -0.16 4.84 5.34
N LYS A 19 -0.76 4.87 6.53
CA LYS A 19 -1.19 3.67 7.25
C LYS A 19 -2.18 2.86 6.43
N ARG A 20 -3.17 3.51 5.82
CA ARG A 20 -4.16 2.83 4.96
C ARG A 20 -3.52 2.13 3.77
N ILE A 21 -2.50 2.74 3.15
CA ILE A 21 -1.77 2.11 2.03
C ILE A 21 -1.03 0.85 2.50
N ILE A 22 -0.39 0.90 3.67
CA ILE A 22 0.29 -0.26 4.26
C ILE A 22 -0.71 -1.39 4.54
N ASP A 23 -1.85 -1.07 5.16
CA ASP A 23 -2.88 -2.06 5.49
C ASP A 23 -3.45 -2.74 4.23
N VAL A 24 -3.68 -1.97 3.16
CA VAL A 24 -4.15 -2.53 1.87
C VAL A 24 -3.10 -3.45 1.25
N ARG A 25 -1.81 -3.10 1.31
CA ARG A 25 -0.72 -3.95 0.80
C ARG A 25 -0.63 -5.28 1.53
N GLN A 26 -0.77 -5.25 2.86
CA GLN A 26 -0.77 -6.47 3.67
C GLN A 26 -1.95 -7.38 3.32
N ARG A 27 -3.16 -6.81 3.21
CA ARG A 27 -4.36 -7.58 2.83
C ARG A 27 -4.27 -8.16 1.43
N PHE A 28 -3.74 -7.39 0.47
CA PHE A 28 -3.59 -7.85 -0.89
C PHE A 28 -2.61 -9.03 -1.00
N ARG A 29 -1.46 -8.94 -0.32
CA ARG A 29 -0.51 -10.05 -0.22
C ARG A 29 -1.15 -11.28 0.41
N ALA A 30 -1.84 -11.12 1.56
CA ALA A 30 -2.48 -12.23 2.25
C ALA A 30 -3.53 -12.93 1.36
N ALA A 31 -4.33 -12.17 0.61
CA ALA A 31 -5.30 -12.74 -0.32
C ALA A 31 -4.65 -13.53 -1.47
N LEU A 32 -3.51 -13.07 -2.00
CA LEU A 32 -2.75 -13.80 -3.03
C LEU A 32 -2.15 -15.10 -2.51
N GLU A 33 -1.65 -15.08 -1.27
CA GLU A 33 -1.14 -16.26 -0.58
C GLU A 33 -2.27 -17.27 -0.28
N GLU A 34 -3.45 -16.79 0.12
CA GLU A 34 -4.64 -17.62 0.41
C GLU A 34 -5.14 -18.38 -0.83
N ILE A 35 -5.15 -17.74 -2.00
CA ILE A 35 -5.54 -18.40 -3.26
C ILE A 35 -4.39 -19.20 -3.90
N ASN A 36 -3.27 -19.41 -3.18
CA ASN A 36 -2.08 -20.12 -3.63
C ASN A 36 -1.51 -19.59 -4.95
N THR A 37 -1.53 -18.26 -5.14
CA THR A 37 -0.99 -17.66 -6.37
C THR A 37 0.50 -17.98 -6.50
N PRO A 38 0.95 -18.61 -7.60
CA PRO A 38 2.35 -18.99 -7.76
C PRO A 38 3.31 -17.80 -7.67
N GLY A 39 4.45 -17.98 -7.01
CA GLY A 39 5.51 -16.97 -6.89
C GLY A 39 5.59 -16.29 -5.52
N SER A 40 6.57 -15.39 -5.34
CA SER A 40 6.76 -14.62 -4.10
C SER A 40 6.13 -13.23 -4.20
N TRP A 41 5.21 -12.95 -3.27
CA TRP A 41 4.46 -11.70 -3.17
C TRP A 41 5.03 -10.73 -2.12
N GLU A 42 6.23 -11.02 -1.60
CA GLU A 42 6.89 -10.21 -0.56
C GLU A 42 7.13 -8.75 -0.99
N HIS A 43 7.35 -8.55 -2.30
CA HIS A 43 7.59 -7.25 -2.91
C HIS A 43 6.42 -6.26 -2.75
N ILE A 44 5.18 -6.74 -2.60
CA ILE A 44 3.99 -5.89 -2.36
C ILE A 44 4.11 -5.13 -1.03
N THR A 45 4.72 -5.77 -0.02
CA THR A 45 4.88 -5.22 1.33
C THR A 45 6.23 -4.54 1.57
N SER A 46 7.28 -4.90 0.84
CA SER A 46 8.61 -4.30 1.00
C SER A 46 8.79 -2.97 0.23
N GLN A 47 7.97 -2.73 -0.81
CA GLN A 47 8.00 -1.50 -1.58
C GLN A 47 7.44 -0.30 -0.79
N LYS A 48 8.17 0.82 -0.78
CA LYS A 48 7.76 2.09 -0.18
C LYS A 48 7.11 3.00 -1.23
N GLY A 49 6.11 3.77 -0.80
CA GLY A 49 5.39 4.71 -1.65
C GLY A 49 3.96 4.25 -1.97
N MET A 50 3.30 5.00 -2.86
CA MET A 50 1.87 4.82 -3.13
C MET A 50 1.59 3.69 -4.12
N PHE A 51 2.55 3.34 -4.98
CA PHE A 51 2.38 2.36 -6.06
C PHE A 51 3.16 1.08 -5.79
N SER A 52 2.64 -0.04 -6.26
CA SER A 52 3.39 -1.31 -6.28
C SER A 52 3.49 -1.81 -7.70
N LEU A 53 4.68 -2.29 -8.08
CA LEU A 53 4.84 -3.08 -9.28
C LEU A 53 4.48 -4.53 -8.92
N THR A 54 3.36 -5.03 -9.47
CA THR A 54 2.81 -6.35 -9.12
C THR A 54 3.49 -7.50 -9.85
N GLY A 55 4.36 -7.22 -10.83
CA GLY A 55 5.02 -8.26 -11.63
C GLY A 55 4.07 -9.06 -12.54
N LEU A 56 2.77 -8.73 -12.56
CA LEU A 56 1.80 -9.34 -13.45
C LEU A 56 2.13 -8.90 -14.89
N SER A 57 2.49 -9.86 -15.74
CA SER A 57 2.56 -9.62 -17.18
C SER A 57 1.18 -9.26 -17.70
N ARG A 58 1.10 -8.34 -18.66
CA ARG A 58 -0.09 -8.27 -19.51
C ARG A 58 -0.14 -9.58 -20.29
N GLU A 59 -1.03 -10.48 -19.92
CA GLU A 59 -1.60 -11.40 -20.91
C GLU A 59 -2.49 -10.54 -21.81
N LEU A 60 -1.88 -9.97 -22.85
CA LEU A 60 -2.60 -9.59 -24.06
C LEU A 60 -2.65 -10.86 -24.91
N GLN A 61 -3.80 -11.53 -24.90
CA GLN A 61 -4.18 -12.40 -26.02
C GLN A 61 -4.31 -11.56 -27.29
#